data_AF-A0AAE4CNL8-F1
#
_entry.id   AF-A0AAE4CNL8-F1
#
_cell.length_a   1.000
_cell.length_b   1.000
_cell.length_c   1.000
_cell.angle_alpha   90.00
_cell.angle_beta   90.00
_cell.angle_gamma   90.00
#
_symmetry.space_group_name_H-M   'P 1'
#
loop_
_entity.id
_entity.type
_entity.pdbx_description
1 polymer ?
#
loop_
_entity_poly.entity_id
_entity_poly.type
_entity_poly.pdbx_seq_one_letter_code
_entity_poly.pdbx_strand_id
1 'polypeptide(L)'
;MIPGEVRVRESPLTLNSGRERRSLVVVNDGDRPIQIGSHLHFPDANPALSFDRDAVQGFRLDAPAGTSVRFEPGVSRTVELVALGGNQHVPGLRIRERSMPAHAREPRTIVPFGTPGAEPAHPVTASPPARARVTDEALHDDSTGQSDQPQREEGQ
;
A
#
# COMPACT_ATOMS: atom_id res chain seq x y z
N MET A 1 -38.82 -10.97 25.51
CA MET A 1 -38.43 -10.77 24.10
C MET A 1 -37.38 -9.67 24.08
N ILE A 2 -36.22 -9.91 23.46
CA ILE A 2 -35.08 -8.96 23.46
C ILE A 2 -34.82 -8.55 22.00
N PRO A 3 -35.30 -7.37 21.56
CA PRO A 3 -35.02 -6.85 20.22
C PRO A 3 -33.50 -6.70 20.01
N GLY A 4 -32.98 -7.27 18.93
CA GLY A 4 -31.54 -7.21 18.60
C GLY A 4 -30.67 -8.29 19.25
N GLU A 5 -31.26 -9.27 19.96
CA GLU A 5 -30.50 -10.40 20.50
C GLU A 5 -29.84 -11.21 19.38
N VAL A 6 -28.51 -11.37 19.42
CA VAL A 6 -27.76 -12.25 18.53
C VAL A 6 -27.52 -13.58 19.23
N ARG A 7 -28.17 -14.63 18.72
CA ARG A 7 -27.97 -16.00 19.19
C ARG A 7 -26.91 -16.68 18.34
N VAL A 8 -25.75 -16.95 18.94
CA VAL A 8 -24.65 -17.61 18.27
C VAL A 8 -24.61 -19.09 18.64
N ARG A 9 -24.11 -19.91 17.72
CA ARG A 9 -23.61 -21.25 18.04
C ARG A 9 -22.51 -21.20 19.11
N GLU A 10 -22.40 -22.25 19.91
CA GLU A 10 -21.32 -22.39 20.91
C GLU A 10 -19.97 -22.72 20.26
N SER A 11 -19.99 -23.38 19.10
CA SER A 11 -18.80 -23.88 18.43
C SER A 11 -17.90 -22.74 17.89
N PRO A 12 -16.59 -22.74 18.18
CA PRO A 12 -15.65 -21.80 17.59
C PRO A 12 -15.59 -21.93 16.06
N LEU A 13 -15.33 -20.81 15.37
CA LEU A 13 -15.11 -20.82 13.93
C LEU A 13 -13.61 -21.04 13.65
N THR A 14 -13.28 -22.07 12.88
CA THR A 14 -11.89 -22.27 12.42
C THR A 14 -11.61 -21.34 11.26
N LEU A 15 -10.57 -20.51 11.40
CA LEU A 15 -10.12 -19.61 10.34
C LEU A 15 -9.04 -20.27 9.47
N ASN A 16 -9.00 -19.87 8.21
CA ASN A 16 -7.95 -20.25 7.24
C ASN A 16 -7.70 -21.77 7.17
N SER A 17 -8.76 -22.58 7.29
CA SER A 17 -8.66 -24.05 7.27
C SER A 17 -8.09 -24.56 5.95
N GLY A 18 -7.34 -25.68 6.04
CA GLY A 18 -6.77 -26.36 4.89
C GLY A 18 -5.60 -25.64 4.22
N ARG A 19 -5.06 -24.57 4.82
CA ARG A 19 -3.91 -23.84 4.29
C ARG A 19 -2.64 -24.17 5.04
N GLU A 20 -1.51 -24.10 4.32
CA GLU A 20 -0.19 -24.24 4.91
C GLU A 20 0.06 -23.13 5.94
N ARG A 21 0.59 -23.52 7.10
CA ARG A 21 0.95 -22.63 8.20
C ARG A 21 2.44 -22.71 8.51
N ARG A 22 3.01 -21.60 8.95
CA ARG A 22 4.41 -21.52 9.40
C ARG A 22 4.50 -20.66 10.66
N SER A 23 5.31 -21.10 11.61
CA SER A 23 5.66 -20.31 12.79
C SER A 23 6.98 -19.59 12.53
N LEU A 24 7.04 -18.30 12.82
CA LEU A 24 8.22 -17.47 12.55
C LEU A 24 8.53 -16.58 13.75
N VAL A 25 9.80 -16.53 14.15
CA VAL A 25 10.30 -15.55 15.11
C VAL A 25 10.68 -14.27 14.38
N VAL A 26 10.14 -13.15 14.82
CA VAL A 26 10.35 -11.83 14.23
C VAL A 26 10.87 -10.88 15.29
N VAL A 27 11.92 -10.13 14.96
CA VAL A 27 12.48 -9.10 15.85
C VAL A 27 12.29 -7.74 15.20
N ASN A 28 11.86 -6.75 15.99
CA ASN A 28 11.88 -5.36 15.54
C ASN A 28 13.21 -4.71 15.95
N ASP A 29 14.12 -4.55 15.00
CA ASP A 29 15.42 -3.90 15.20
C ASP A 29 15.33 -2.37 15.08
N GLY A 30 14.13 -1.84 14.76
CA GLY A 30 13.87 -0.41 14.70
C GLY A 30 13.68 0.23 16.07
N ASP A 31 13.69 1.56 16.07
CA ASP A 31 13.48 2.42 17.25
C ASP A 31 12.00 2.78 17.50
N ARG A 32 11.10 2.32 16.62
CA ARG A 32 9.67 2.64 16.64
C ARG A 32 8.82 1.38 16.59
N PRO A 33 7.63 1.39 17.22
CA PRO A 33 6.71 0.27 17.15
C PRO A 33 6.21 0.07 15.72
N ILE A 34 6.08 -1.19 15.31
CA ILE A 34 5.62 -1.59 13.98
C ILE A 34 4.37 -2.44 14.13
N GLN A 35 3.32 -2.13 13.36
CA GLN A 35 2.07 -2.87 13.35
C GLN A 35 1.80 -3.43 11.96
N ILE A 36 1.59 -4.75 11.88
CA ILE A 36 1.40 -5.48 10.63
C ILE A 36 -0.01 -6.06 10.59
N GLY A 37 -0.77 -5.75 9.53
CA GLY A 37 -2.14 -6.21 9.33
C GLY A 37 -2.25 -7.65 8.82
N SER A 38 -3.42 -8.27 9.02
CA SER A 38 -3.67 -9.68 8.71
C SER A 38 -3.50 -10.08 7.23
N HIS A 39 -3.53 -9.13 6.30
CA HIS A 39 -3.50 -9.36 4.84
C HIS A 39 -2.28 -8.75 4.14
N LEU A 40 -1.32 -8.20 4.88
CA LEU A 40 -0.05 -7.79 4.27
C LEU A 40 0.73 -9.05 3.86
N HIS A 41 1.32 -9.02 2.67
CA HIS A 41 2.31 -10.02 2.28
C HIS A 41 3.53 -9.88 3.20
N PHE A 42 3.78 -10.90 4.01
CA PHE A 42 4.73 -10.82 5.13
C PHE A 42 6.16 -10.45 4.72
N PRO A 43 6.73 -10.99 3.61
CA PRO A 43 8.04 -10.57 3.10
C PRO A 43 8.15 -9.10 2.72
N ASP A 44 7.03 -8.43 2.43
CA ASP A 44 7.01 -7.00 2.08
C ASP A 44 6.81 -6.10 3.30
N ALA A 45 6.73 -6.68 4.50
CA ALA A 45 6.69 -5.94 5.76
C ALA A 45 7.93 -5.05 5.95
N ASN A 46 7.83 -4.13 6.91
CA ASN A 46 8.85 -3.12 7.21
C ASN A 46 10.28 -3.73 7.27
N PRO A 47 11.29 -3.10 6.63
CA PRO A 47 12.68 -3.59 6.63
C PRO A 47 13.30 -3.72 8.03
N ALA A 48 12.84 -2.92 8.99
CA ALA A 48 13.32 -2.98 10.37
C ALA A 48 12.87 -4.24 11.13
N LEU A 49 11.97 -5.04 10.55
CA LEU A 49 11.64 -6.37 11.04
C LEU A 49 12.65 -7.38 10.48
N SER A 50 13.36 -8.06 11.38
CA SER A 50 14.34 -9.09 11.10
C SER A 50 13.72 -10.48 11.23
N PHE A 51 13.77 -11.22 10.12
CA PHE A 51 13.30 -12.58 9.94
C PHE A 51 13.75 -13.08 8.55
N ASP A 52 13.66 -14.39 8.31
CA ASP A 52 13.93 -14.98 6.99
C ASP A 52 12.78 -14.67 6.02
N ARG A 53 13.04 -13.77 5.06
CA ARG A 53 12.04 -13.30 4.08
C ARG A 53 11.76 -14.31 2.97
N ASP A 54 12.78 -15.05 2.55
CA ASP A 54 12.65 -16.04 1.47
C ASP A 54 11.85 -17.24 1.96
N ALA A 55 12.03 -17.63 3.22
CA ALA A 55 11.26 -18.68 3.87
C ALA A 55 9.77 -18.35 4.08
N VAL A 56 9.30 -17.12 3.81
CA VAL A 56 7.90 -16.74 4.01
C VAL A 56 7.28 -16.06 2.78
N GLN A 57 7.87 -16.28 1.62
CA GLN A 57 7.31 -15.85 0.34
C GLN A 57 5.92 -16.47 0.10
N GLY A 58 4.93 -15.63 -0.19
CA GLY A 58 3.55 -16.07 -0.38
C GLY A 58 2.75 -16.26 0.91
N PHE A 59 3.23 -15.76 2.06
CA PHE A 59 2.53 -15.86 3.34
C PHE A 59 2.03 -14.51 3.85
N ARG A 60 1.02 -14.57 4.73
CA ARG A 60 0.48 -13.45 5.53
C ARG A 60 0.24 -13.91 6.96
N LEU A 61 -0.03 -13.00 7.90
CA LEU A 61 -0.35 -13.38 9.28
C LEU A 61 -1.60 -14.29 9.36
N ASP A 62 -1.50 -15.38 10.13
CA ASP A 62 -2.64 -16.23 10.49
C ASP A 62 -3.42 -15.59 11.64
N ALA A 63 -3.99 -14.42 11.35
CA ALA A 63 -4.80 -13.64 12.28
C ALA A 63 -6.20 -13.39 11.68
N PRO A 64 -7.22 -13.12 12.52
CA PRO A 64 -8.54 -12.75 12.03
C PRO A 64 -8.50 -11.56 11.07
N ALA A 65 -9.37 -11.57 10.08
CA ALA A 65 -9.43 -10.51 9.08
C ALA A 65 -9.64 -9.14 9.74
N GLY A 66 -8.81 -8.16 9.36
CA GLY A 66 -8.89 -6.80 9.89
C GLY A 66 -8.13 -6.57 11.20
N THR A 67 -7.55 -7.62 11.79
CA THR A 67 -6.67 -7.49 12.96
C THR A 67 -5.22 -7.24 12.53
N SER A 68 -4.37 -6.98 13.52
CA SER A 68 -2.95 -6.74 13.31
C SER A 68 -2.11 -7.19 14.50
N VAL A 69 -0.83 -7.45 14.26
CA VAL A 69 0.16 -7.76 15.28
C VAL A 69 1.11 -6.59 15.42
N ARG A 70 1.31 -6.16 16.66
CA ARG A 70 2.23 -5.08 17.04
C ARG A 70 3.56 -5.66 17.54
N PHE A 71 4.65 -5.06 17.10
CA PHE A 71 6.04 -5.38 17.48
C PHE A 71 6.65 -4.15 18.14
N GLU A 72 7.02 -4.27 19.40
CA GLU A 72 7.74 -3.21 20.12
C GLU A 72 9.23 -3.22 19.74
N PRO A 73 9.91 -2.05 19.78
CA PRO A 73 11.36 -1.95 19.56
C PRO A 73 12.17 -2.94 20.41
N GLY A 74 13.10 -3.67 19.79
CA GLY A 74 14.03 -4.59 20.44
C GLY A 74 13.42 -5.90 20.96
N VAL A 75 12.12 -6.12 20.79
CA VAL A 75 11.43 -7.31 21.33
C VAL A 75 11.21 -8.35 20.22
N SER A 76 11.69 -9.57 20.45
CA SER A 76 11.37 -10.72 19.61
C SER A 76 9.96 -11.23 19.89
N ARG A 77 9.22 -11.61 18.84
CA ARG A 77 7.88 -12.19 18.95
C ARG A 77 7.70 -13.32 17.93
N THR A 78 7.18 -14.45 18.39
CA THR A 78 6.74 -15.53 17.51
C THR A 78 5.36 -15.23 16.95
N VAL A 79 5.19 -15.38 15.64
CA VAL A 79 3.92 -15.20 14.94
C VAL A 79 3.61 -16.40 14.06
N GLU A 80 2.33 -16.68 13.89
CA GLU A 80 1.84 -17.68 12.95
C GLU A 80 1.50 -17.01 11.62
N LEU A 81 1.89 -17.67 10.54
CA LEU A 81 1.67 -17.27 9.17
C LEU A 81 0.82 -18.32 8.45
N VAL A 82 0.07 -17.88 7.45
CA VAL A 82 -0.73 -18.72 6.58
C VAL A 82 -0.51 -18.35 5.11
N ALA A 83 -0.50 -19.37 4.24
CA ALA A 83 -0.34 -19.15 2.81
C ALA A 83 -1.45 -18.27 2.22
N LEU A 84 -1.05 -17.41 1.28
CA LEU A 84 -1.97 -16.63 0.47
C LEU A 84 -2.89 -17.56 -0.33
N GLY A 85 -4.16 -17.18 -0.41
CA GLY A 85 -5.14 -17.87 -1.27
C GLY A 85 -5.28 -17.15 -2.61
N GLY A 86 -6.30 -17.53 -3.38
CA GLY A 86 -6.56 -16.95 -4.70
C GLY A 86 -5.39 -17.20 -5.66
N ASN A 87 -5.08 -16.21 -6.50
CA ASN A 87 -4.03 -16.33 -7.52
C ASN A 87 -2.60 -16.22 -6.97
N GLN A 88 -2.44 -16.03 -5.64
CA GLN A 88 -1.13 -15.84 -4.99
C GLN A 88 -0.26 -14.74 -5.63
N HIS A 89 -0.91 -13.76 -6.26
CA HIS A 89 -0.26 -12.64 -6.93
C HIS A 89 -0.26 -11.42 -6.00
N VAL A 90 0.91 -10.82 -5.78
CA VAL A 90 1.10 -9.71 -4.84
C VAL A 90 1.62 -8.47 -5.59
N PRO A 91 0.74 -7.51 -5.95
CA PRO A 91 1.16 -6.29 -6.62
C PRO A 91 1.50 -5.16 -5.62
N GLY A 92 2.61 -4.45 -5.85
CA GLY A 92 2.79 -3.07 -5.42
C GLY A 92 3.01 -2.74 -3.94
N LEU A 93 3.01 -3.71 -3.01
CA LEU A 93 3.06 -3.45 -1.56
C LEU A 93 4.33 -2.73 -1.10
N ARG A 94 5.49 -3.13 -1.61
CA ARG A 94 6.76 -2.50 -1.32
C ARG A 94 7.55 -2.36 -2.61
N ILE A 95 8.06 -1.15 -2.85
CA ILE A 95 8.98 -0.92 -3.96
C ILE A 95 10.36 -1.38 -3.52
N ARG A 96 10.81 -2.53 -4.02
CA ARG A 96 12.10 -3.15 -3.66
C ARG A 96 13.26 -2.47 -4.37
N GLU A 97 13.06 -2.15 -5.65
CA GLU A 97 13.99 -1.40 -6.48
C GLU A 97 13.44 0.00 -6.70
N ARG A 98 13.91 0.93 -5.88
CA ARG A 98 13.89 2.33 -6.26
C ARG A 98 15.24 2.88 -5.84
N SER A 99 15.99 3.39 -6.82
CA SER A 99 16.84 4.55 -6.55
C SER A 99 15.89 5.64 -6.08
N MET A 100 15.54 5.61 -4.80
CA MET A 100 14.73 6.65 -4.19
C MET A 100 15.60 7.90 -4.32
N PRO A 101 15.13 9.01 -4.94
CA PRO A 101 15.72 10.28 -4.58
C PRO A 101 15.57 10.34 -3.07
N ALA A 102 16.69 10.31 -2.35
CA ALA A 102 16.69 10.48 -0.92
C ALA A 102 15.74 11.64 -0.66
N HIS A 103 14.68 11.44 0.10
CA HIS A 103 13.91 12.56 0.60
C HIS A 103 14.76 13.26 1.68
N ALA A 104 16.00 13.58 1.35
CA ALA A 104 16.75 14.70 1.87
C ALA A 104 15.99 15.95 1.42
N ARG A 105 14.81 16.15 2.03
CA ARG A 105 14.31 17.48 2.20
C ARG A 105 15.31 18.12 3.13
N GLU A 106 16.03 19.12 2.64
CA GLU A 106 16.73 20.04 3.53
C GLU A 106 15.74 20.45 4.63
N PRO A 107 16.13 20.33 5.92
CA PRO A 107 15.26 20.70 7.01
C PRO A 107 14.85 22.16 6.79
N ARG A 108 13.59 22.37 6.43
CA ARG A 108 13.06 23.72 6.25
C ARG A 108 13.06 24.38 7.62
N THR A 109 13.68 25.54 7.73
CA THR A 109 13.58 26.37 8.93
C THR A 109 12.11 26.60 9.24
N ILE A 110 11.65 26.07 10.36
CA ILE A 110 10.30 26.31 10.86
C ILE A 110 10.27 27.74 11.39
N VAL A 111 9.71 28.66 10.61
CA VAL A 111 9.46 30.03 11.05
C VAL A 111 8.06 30.10 11.67
N PRO A 112 7.91 30.69 12.88
CA PRO A 112 6.59 30.97 13.44
C PRO A 112 5.77 31.83 12.48
N PHE A 113 4.47 31.53 12.40
CA PHE A 113 3.54 32.30 11.57
C PHE A 113 3.57 33.78 11.98
N GLY A 114 3.77 34.69 11.02
CA GLY A 114 3.87 36.13 11.26
C GLY A 114 5.28 36.68 11.51
N THR A 115 6.34 35.89 11.32
CA THR A 115 7.73 36.39 11.39
C THR A 115 7.99 37.39 10.25
N PRO A 116 8.27 38.68 10.54
CA PRO A 116 8.49 39.69 9.49
C PRO A 116 9.68 39.32 8.59
N GLY A 117 9.49 39.37 7.27
CA GLY A 117 10.53 39.02 6.29
C GLY A 117 10.70 37.52 6.02
N ALA A 118 9.87 36.66 6.61
CA ALA A 118 9.87 35.21 6.36
C ALA A 118 8.79 34.76 5.35
N GLU A 119 8.17 35.69 4.63
CA GLU A 119 7.20 35.37 3.59
C GLU A 119 7.89 34.62 2.43
N PRO A 120 7.36 33.48 1.98
CA PRO A 120 7.96 32.76 0.87
C PRO A 120 7.87 33.60 -0.41
N ALA A 121 9.02 33.79 -1.09
CA ALA A 121 9.11 34.57 -2.33
C ALA A 121 8.14 34.10 -3.43
N HIS A 122 7.73 32.82 -3.38
CA HIS A 122 6.69 32.26 -4.22
C HIS A 122 5.64 31.57 -3.35
N PRO A 123 4.38 32.05 -3.31
CA PRO A 123 3.31 31.35 -2.61
C PRO A 123 3.08 29.99 -3.26
N VAL A 124 2.88 28.96 -2.45
CA VAL A 124 2.62 27.61 -2.94
C VAL A 124 1.20 27.59 -3.50
N THR A 125 1.07 27.72 -4.82
CA THR A 125 -0.21 27.56 -5.50
C THR A 125 -0.58 26.08 -5.48
N ALA A 126 -1.84 25.77 -5.17
CA ALA A 126 -2.35 24.40 -5.30
C ALA A 126 -2.09 23.91 -6.73
N SER A 127 -1.52 22.72 -6.87
CA SER A 127 -1.45 22.07 -8.18
C SER A 127 -2.88 21.89 -8.70
N PRO A 128 -3.14 22.16 -9.99
CA PRO A 128 -4.46 21.93 -10.56
C PRO A 128 -4.87 20.48 -10.31
N PRO A 129 -6.15 20.20 -10.01
CA PRO A 129 -6.60 18.84 -9.79
C PRO A 129 -6.26 18.00 -11.02
N ALA A 130 -5.53 16.90 -10.81
CA ALA A 130 -5.32 15.93 -11.88
C ALA A 130 -6.70 15.49 -12.37
N ARG A 131 -6.97 15.67 -13.67
CA ARG A 131 -8.23 15.23 -14.29
C ARG A 131 -8.39 13.73 -14.02
N ALA A 132 -9.35 13.37 -13.17
CA ALA A 132 -9.75 11.99 -12.98
C ALA A 132 -10.26 11.47 -14.32
N ARG A 133 -9.58 10.48 -14.91
CA ARG A 133 -10.13 9.71 -16.02
C ARG A 133 -11.15 8.73 -15.41
N VAL A 134 -12.43 9.08 -15.50
CA VAL A 134 -13.51 8.12 -15.34
C VAL A 134 -13.70 7.49 -16.72
N THR A 135 -13.25 6.25 -16.89
CA THR A 135 -13.65 5.43 -18.02
C THR A 135 -14.98 4.77 -17.67
N ASP A 136 -16.05 5.23 -18.32
CA ASP A 136 -17.21 4.40 -18.61
C ASP A 136 -17.40 4.49 -20.13
N GLU A 137 -17.33 3.35 -20.81
CA GLU A 137 -17.41 3.26 -22.26
C GLU A 137 -18.81 3.63 -22.76
N ALA A 138 -18.87 4.53 -23.74
CA ALA A 138 -19.79 4.41 -24.85
C ALA A 138 -19.10 4.98 -26.10
N LEU A 139 -18.65 4.08 -26.97
CA LEU A 139 -18.34 4.39 -28.36
C LEU A 139 -19.62 4.94 -29.02
N HIS A 140 -19.60 6.19 -29.44
CA HIS A 140 -20.46 6.73 -30.47
C HIS A 140 -19.55 7.47 -31.46
N ASP A 141 -19.26 6.77 -32.55
CA ASP A 141 -18.63 7.34 -33.72
C ASP A 141 -19.72 7.99 -34.56
N ASP A 142 -19.81 9.32 -34.49
CA ASP A 142 -20.58 10.09 -35.46
C ASP A 142 -19.98 11.50 -35.58
N SER A 143 -19.02 11.67 -36.48
CA SER A 143 -18.85 12.95 -37.18
C SER A 143 -18.05 12.78 -38.46
N THR A 144 -18.81 12.63 -39.54
CA THR A 144 -18.54 13.13 -40.88
C THR A 144 -17.88 14.51 -40.84
N GLY A 145 -16.78 14.70 -41.58
CA GLY A 145 -16.11 15.99 -41.70
C GLY A 145 -14.99 15.98 -42.72
N GLN A 146 -15.35 16.04 -44.00
CA GLN A 146 -14.47 16.35 -45.12
C GLN A 146 -13.68 17.66 -44.90
N SER A 147 -12.36 17.64 -45.09
CA SER A 147 -11.57 18.62 -45.87
C SER A 147 -10.11 18.12 -45.93
N ASP A 148 -9.61 17.61 -47.05
CA ASP A 148 -9.08 18.31 -48.24
C ASP A 148 -7.53 18.45 -48.19
N GLN A 149 -6.90 17.59 -49.00
CA GLN A 149 -5.55 17.61 -49.62
C GLN A 149 -4.23 17.65 -48.82
N PRO A 150 -3.29 16.71 -49.11
CA PRO A 150 -1.86 16.91 -48.92
C PRO A 150 -1.17 17.43 -50.19
N GLN A 151 -0.48 18.57 -50.08
CA GLN A 151 0.47 19.07 -51.08
C GLN A 151 1.62 18.07 -51.27
N ARG A 152 1.86 17.70 -52.53
CA ARG A 152 3.09 17.05 -53.00
C ARG A 152 3.75 17.97 -54.04
N GLU A 153 4.84 18.58 -53.63
CA GLU A 153 5.94 19.13 -54.44
C GLU A 153 7.19 18.38 -53.91
N GLU A 154 8.15 17.87 -54.66
CA GLU A 154 8.53 17.91 -56.07
C GLU A 154 9.43 16.69 -56.31
N GLY A 155 9.50 16.22 -57.54
CA GLY A 155 10.44 15.20 -57.97
C GLY A 155 10.55 15.19 -59.49
N GLN A 156 11.47 16.01 -60.02
CA GLN A 156 12.23 15.73 -61.23
C GLN A 156 13.69 16.11 -60.96
#